data_AF-A0A2W6U2H5-F1
#
_entry.id   AF-A0A2W6U2H5-F1
#
_cell.length_a   1.000
_cell.length_b   1.000
_cell.length_c   1.000
_cell.angle_alpha   90.00
_cell.angle_beta   90.00
_cell.angle_gamma   90.00
#
_symmetry.space_group_name_H-M   'P 1'
#
loop_
_entity.id
_entity.type
_entity.pdbx_description
1 polymer ?
#
loop_
_entity_poly.entity_id
_entity_poly.type
_entity_poly.pdbx_seq_one_letter_code
_entity_poly.pdbx_strand_id
1 'polypeptide(L)'
;MNLTNIKQPFTEIFPGDFSGNPMQRMTPKVLFSTVAPVEFKSPKLIIFNEKLSEEIGLEGYEEKDLGFLVGNHLPDNIKPYSTAYAGHQFGNWAGQLGDGRAIYAGEIESPS
;
A
#
# COMPACT_ATOMS: atom_id res chain seq x y z
N MET A 1 -12.57 -8.34 -7.67
CA MET A 1 -11.10 -8.25 -7.86
C MET A 1 -10.40 -9.52 -7.41
N ASN A 2 -9.31 -9.89 -8.06
CA ASN A 2 -8.46 -11.03 -7.72
C ASN A 2 -7.49 -10.74 -6.55
N LEU A 3 -8.04 -10.34 -5.39
CA LEU A 3 -7.26 -9.90 -4.23
C LEU A 3 -6.40 -10.99 -3.59
N THR A 4 -6.77 -12.27 -3.80
CA THR A 4 -6.02 -13.43 -3.31
C THR A 4 -4.65 -13.57 -3.96
N ASN A 5 -4.46 -12.96 -5.14
CA ASN A 5 -3.19 -12.99 -5.87
C ASN A 5 -2.23 -11.87 -5.46
N ILE A 6 -2.64 -10.96 -4.57
CA ILE A 6 -1.76 -9.92 -4.01
C ILE A 6 -0.81 -10.56 -3.00
N LYS A 7 0.49 -10.35 -3.18
CA LYS A 7 1.61 -10.88 -2.38
C LYS A 7 2.49 -9.74 -1.86
N GLN A 8 3.28 -10.01 -0.81
CA GLN A 8 4.14 -9.01 -0.15
C GLN A 8 5.65 -9.33 -0.22
N PRO A 9 6.23 -9.72 -1.38
CA PRO A 9 7.62 -10.17 -1.44
C PRO A 9 8.61 -9.10 -0.97
N PHE A 10 8.35 -7.80 -1.17
CA PHE A 10 9.18 -6.74 -0.62
C PHE A 10 9.34 -6.85 0.91
N THR A 11 8.25 -7.13 1.63
CA THR A 11 8.28 -7.23 3.10
C THR A 11 8.94 -8.49 3.62
N GLU A 12 9.07 -9.52 2.77
CA GLU A 12 9.73 -10.79 3.09
C GLU A 12 11.24 -10.71 2.85
N ILE A 13 11.68 -9.89 1.90
CA ILE A 13 13.07 -9.79 1.47
C ILE A 13 13.85 -8.73 2.26
N PHE A 14 13.21 -7.60 2.56
CA PHE A 14 13.89 -6.42 3.12
C PHE A 14 13.68 -6.27 4.63
N PRO A 15 14.64 -5.66 5.36
CA PRO A 15 14.44 -5.36 6.78
C PRO A 15 13.33 -4.32 6.95
N GLY A 16 12.35 -4.63 7.79
CA GLY A 16 11.18 -3.80 8.05
C GLY A 16 10.89 -3.63 9.53
N ASP A 17 10.06 -2.63 9.83
CA ASP A 17 9.44 -2.47 11.14
C ASP A 17 8.01 -3.02 11.12
N PHE A 18 7.75 -4.04 11.92
CA PHE A 18 6.47 -4.73 12.00
C PHE A 18 5.64 -4.32 13.23
N SER A 19 6.02 -3.24 13.92
CA SER A 19 5.34 -2.79 15.15
C SER A 19 3.93 -2.24 14.92
N GLY A 20 3.60 -1.87 13.68
CA GLY A 20 2.33 -1.22 13.37
C GLY A 20 2.20 0.20 13.93
N ASN A 21 3.31 0.83 14.35
CA ASN A 21 3.29 2.16 14.95
C ASN A 21 2.89 3.23 13.92
N PRO A 22 1.73 3.92 14.10
CA PRO A 22 1.24 4.91 13.13
C PRO A 22 1.90 6.30 13.30
N MET A 23 2.80 6.47 14.27
CA MET A 23 3.43 7.76 14.56
C MET A 23 4.60 8.05 13.63
N GLN A 24 4.74 9.31 13.24
CA GLN A 24 5.91 9.80 12.52
C GLN A 24 7.16 9.65 13.39
N ARG A 25 8.20 9.00 12.84
CA ARG A 25 9.47 8.76 13.52
C ARG A 25 10.57 8.42 12.51
N MET A 26 11.80 8.46 12.97
CA MET A 26 12.95 7.92 12.23
C MET A 26 12.91 6.38 12.25
N THR A 27 13.30 5.77 11.15
CA THR A 27 13.32 4.31 10.98
C THR A 27 14.70 3.85 10.50
N PRO A 28 15.76 4.05 11.30
CA PRO A 28 17.10 3.69 10.89
C PRO A 28 17.21 2.17 10.65
N LYS A 29 17.96 1.77 9.62
CA LYS A 29 18.29 0.38 9.26
C LYS A 29 17.12 -0.48 8.74
N VAL A 30 15.93 0.09 8.57
CA VAL A 30 14.79 -0.58 7.94
C VAL A 30 14.31 0.20 6.72
N LEU A 31 13.71 -0.49 5.77
CA LEU A 31 13.27 0.07 4.48
C LEU A 31 11.76 0.35 4.43
N PHE A 32 10.99 -0.20 5.36
CA PHE A 32 9.56 0.03 5.46
C PHE A 32 9.06 -0.14 6.90
N SER A 33 7.83 0.29 7.12
CA SER A 33 7.03 -0.04 8.32
C SER A 33 5.69 -0.58 7.89
N THR A 34 5.21 -1.65 8.52
CA THR A 34 3.82 -2.08 8.36
C THR A 34 2.89 -1.05 8.97
N VAL A 35 1.75 -0.80 8.33
CA VAL A 35 0.77 0.18 8.78
C VAL A 35 -0.64 -0.30 8.42
N ALA A 36 -1.59 -0.13 9.34
CA ALA A 36 -2.99 -0.31 9.04
C ALA A 36 -3.56 1.01 8.47
N PRO A 37 -4.26 0.99 7.32
CA PRO A 37 -4.94 2.17 6.81
C PRO A 37 -6.00 2.68 7.80
N VAL A 38 -6.25 3.98 7.78
CA VAL A 38 -7.38 4.57 8.50
C VAL A 38 -8.66 4.29 7.73
N GLU A 39 -9.72 3.85 8.43
CA GLU A 39 -11.00 3.57 7.78
C GLU A 39 -11.76 4.84 7.37
N PHE A 40 -12.35 4.80 6.18
CA PHE A 40 -13.23 5.85 5.67
C PHE A 40 -14.71 5.49 5.88
N LYS A 41 -15.51 6.48 6.30
CA LYS A 41 -16.95 6.32 6.48
C LYS A 41 -17.69 6.58 5.16
N SER A 42 -18.60 5.68 4.80
CA SER A 42 -19.49 5.81 3.62
C SER A 42 -18.76 6.12 2.30
N PRO A 43 -17.73 5.33 1.92
CA PRO A 43 -17.04 5.51 0.65
C PRO A 43 -18.03 5.32 -0.52
N LYS A 44 -17.78 6.03 -1.62
CA LYS A 44 -18.54 5.88 -2.88
C LYS A 44 -17.58 5.86 -4.05
N LEU A 45 -17.77 4.91 -4.96
CA LEU A 45 -17.03 4.88 -6.19
C LEU A 45 -17.49 6.03 -7.11
N ILE A 46 -16.54 6.82 -7.61
CA ILE A 46 -16.80 7.89 -8.59
C ILE A 46 -16.52 7.37 -10.00
N ILE A 47 -15.34 6.77 -10.20
CA ILE A 47 -14.88 6.19 -11.45
C ILE A 47 -13.92 5.04 -11.15
N PHE A 48 -13.95 4.00 -11.97
CA PHE A 48 -13.02 2.89 -11.93
C PHE A 48 -12.47 2.63 -13.33
N ASN A 49 -11.20 2.26 -13.43
CA ASN A 49 -10.56 1.95 -14.70
C ASN A 49 -10.53 0.43 -14.91
N GLU A 50 -11.62 -0.10 -15.48
CA GLU A 50 -11.77 -1.54 -15.76
C GLU A 50 -10.62 -2.08 -16.61
N LYS A 51 -10.24 -1.35 -17.67
CA LYS A 51 -9.17 -1.77 -18.57
C LYS A 51 -7.84 -1.94 -17.85
N LEU A 52 -7.46 -0.98 -17.00
CA LEU A 52 -6.23 -1.11 -16.23
C LEU A 52 -6.31 -2.28 -15.23
N SER A 53 -7.48 -2.49 -14.63
CA SER A 53 -7.69 -3.59 -13.69
C SER A 53 -7.44 -4.96 -14.35
N GLU A 54 -7.87 -5.14 -15.59
CA GLU A 54 -7.59 -6.34 -16.38
C GLU A 54 -6.10 -6.43 -16.72
N GLU A 55 -5.49 -5.34 -17.20
CA GLU A 55 -4.07 -5.28 -17.59
C GLU A 55 -3.11 -5.62 -16.44
N ILE A 56 -3.44 -5.27 -15.19
CA ILE A 56 -2.61 -5.55 -14.02
C ILE A 56 -3.01 -6.83 -13.26
N GLY A 57 -4.04 -7.55 -13.71
CA GLY A 57 -4.43 -8.84 -13.11
C GLY A 57 -5.36 -8.76 -11.92
N LEU A 58 -5.95 -7.59 -11.65
CA LEU A 58 -7.00 -7.43 -10.65
C LEU A 58 -8.38 -7.94 -11.13
N GLU A 59 -8.58 -8.11 -12.44
CA GLU A 59 -9.76 -8.77 -13.03
C GLU A 59 -11.10 -8.06 -12.72
N GLY A 60 -11.13 -6.74 -12.87
CA GLY A 60 -12.34 -5.91 -12.74
C GLY A 60 -12.82 -5.64 -11.31
N TYR A 61 -13.90 -4.84 -11.21
CA TYR A 61 -14.50 -4.40 -9.95
C TYR A 61 -15.92 -4.93 -9.73
N GLU A 62 -16.21 -5.33 -8.50
CA GLU A 62 -17.55 -5.54 -7.95
C GLU A 62 -17.76 -4.68 -6.70
N GLU A 63 -19.01 -4.40 -6.32
CA GLU A 63 -19.32 -3.55 -5.15
C GLU A 63 -18.65 -4.01 -3.84
N LYS A 64 -18.47 -5.32 -3.67
CA LYS A 64 -17.75 -5.93 -2.53
C LYS A 64 -16.28 -5.50 -2.44
N ASP A 65 -15.67 -5.10 -3.55
CA ASP A 65 -14.25 -4.72 -3.62
C ASP A 65 -14.00 -3.27 -3.19
N LEU A 66 -15.05 -2.48 -2.96
CA LEU A 66 -14.92 -1.07 -2.56
C LEU A 66 -14.08 -0.89 -1.31
N GLY A 67 -14.17 -1.83 -0.36
CA GLY A 67 -13.37 -1.81 0.87
C GLY A 67 -11.87 -1.81 0.55
N PHE A 68 -11.41 -2.71 -0.32
CA PHE A 68 -10.03 -2.79 -0.73
C PHE A 68 -9.53 -1.47 -1.35
N LEU A 69 -10.30 -0.87 -2.26
CA LEU A 69 -9.92 0.37 -2.94
C LEU A 69 -9.72 1.56 -2.00
N VAL A 70 -10.39 1.58 -0.85
CA VAL A 70 -10.28 2.66 0.14
C VAL A 70 -9.47 2.26 1.38
N GLY A 71 -8.92 1.04 1.42
CA GLY A 71 -8.16 0.55 2.57
C GLY A 71 -9.01 0.11 3.76
N ASN A 72 -10.32 -0.13 3.58
CA ASN A 72 -11.22 -0.66 4.60
C ASN A 72 -11.30 -2.19 4.52
N HIS A 73 -11.38 -2.86 5.68
CA HIS A 73 -11.66 -4.30 5.79
C HIS A 73 -10.81 -5.17 4.83
N LEU A 74 -9.50 -4.92 4.81
CA LEU A 74 -8.58 -5.62 3.92
C LEU A 74 -8.53 -7.12 4.23
N PRO A 75 -8.43 -7.99 3.20
CA PRO A 75 -8.19 -9.43 3.39
C PRO A 75 -6.89 -9.73 4.15
N ASP A 76 -6.86 -10.84 4.89
CA ASP A 76 -5.72 -11.23 5.74
C ASP A 76 -4.38 -11.41 5.00
N ASN A 77 -4.40 -11.71 3.70
CA ASN A 77 -3.18 -11.82 2.89
C ASN A 77 -2.55 -10.45 2.57
N ILE A 78 -3.32 -9.37 2.68
CA ILE A 78 -2.87 -8.01 2.38
C ILE A 78 -2.30 -7.41 3.66
N LYS A 79 -0.97 -7.24 3.67
CA LYS A 79 -0.24 -6.66 4.81
C LYS A 79 0.35 -5.32 4.39
N PRO A 80 -0.38 -4.21 4.58
CA PRO A 80 0.02 -2.95 4.00
C PRO A 80 1.27 -2.38 4.66
N TYR A 81 2.07 -1.66 3.89
CA TYR A 81 3.30 -1.05 4.36
C TYR A 81 3.56 0.29 3.69
N SER A 82 4.36 1.12 4.37
CA SER A 82 4.87 2.39 3.84
C SER A 82 6.39 2.33 3.81
N THR A 83 6.99 2.81 2.71
CA THR A 83 8.44 2.77 2.55
C THR A 83 9.09 3.98 3.19
N ALA A 84 10.33 3.80 3.65
CA ALA A 84 11.20 4.87 4.08
C ALA A 84 12.16 5.22 2.94
N TYR A 85 12.18 6.48 2.54
CA TYR A 85 13.15 7.02 1.61
C TYR A 85 13.65 8.36 2.12
N ALA A 86 14.59 8.97 1.43
CA ALA A 86 15.17 10.26 1.78
C ALA A 86 15.44 11.05 0.51
N GLY A 87 15.66 12.36 0.64
CA GLY A 87 15.90 13.16 -0.55
C GLY A 87 16.30 14.60 -0.28
N HIS A 88 16.71 15.26 -1.36
CA HIS A 88 16.90 16.70 -1.37
C HIS A 88 15.59 17.38 -1.78
N GLN A 89 15.17 18.40 -1.03
CA GLN A 89 14.04 19.26 -1.36
C GLN A 89 14.53 20.70 -1.43
N PHE A 90 14.19 21.41 -2.51
CA PHE A 90 14.61 22.79 -2.75
C PHE A 90 16.14 23.00 -2.59
N GLY A 91 16.95 22.04 -3.05
CA GLY A 91 18.41 22.09 -3.00
C GLY A 91 19.05 21.74 -1.65
N ASN A 92 18.25 21.39 -0.62
CA ASN A 92 18.73 21.06 0.71
C ASN A 92 18.43 19.60 1.07
N TRP A 93 19.33 18.95 1.83
CA TRP A 93 19.08 17.60 2.36
C TRP A 93 17.94 17.65 3.38
N ALA A 94 16.82 16.99 3.07
CA ALA A 94 15.63 16.97 3.93
C ALA A 94 15.66 15.85 4.98
N GLY A 95 16.69 14.99 4.96
CA GLY A 95 16.74 13.81 5.82
C GLY A 95 15.77 12.73 5.36
N GLN A 96 15.29 11.93 6.31
CA GLN A 96 14.32 10.88 6.06
C GLN A 96 12.96 11.49 5.71
N LEU A 97 12.41 11.03 4.60
CA LEU A 97 11.04 11.20 4.13
C LEU A 97 10.34 9.83 4.25
N GLY A 98 9.45 9.53 3.31
CA GLY A 98 8.72 8.27 3.27
C GLY A 98 7.33 8.45 2.67
N ASP A 99 6.58 7.36 2.56
CA ASP A 99 5.20 7.39 2.10
C ASP A 99 4.25 7.92 3.19
N GLY A 100 4.33 9.22 3.51
CA GLY A 100 3.54 9.84 4.59
C GLY A 100 2.04 9.96 4.31
N ARG A 101 1.59 9.61 3.10
CA ARG A 101 0.18 9.64 2.67
C ARG A 101 -0.15 8.59 1.60
N ALA A 102 0.71 7.59 1.45
CA ALA A 102 0.54 6.48 0.54
C ALA A 102 0.89 5.19 1.28
N ILE A 103 0.21 4.11 0.92
CA ILE A 103 0.42 2.79 1.51
C ILE A 103 0.42 1.80 0.37
N TYR A 104 1.41 0.92 0.34
CA TYR A 104 1.42 -0.22 -0.55
C TYR A 104 0.45 -1.26 0.00
N ALA A 105 -0.58 -1.60 -0.78
CA ALA A 105 -1.42 -2.75 -0.49
C ALA A 105 -0.63 -4.05 -0.69
N GLY A 106 0.19 -4.10 -1.74
CA GLY A 106 0.99 -5.26 -2.10
C GLY A 106 1.44 -5.23 -3.54
N GLU A 107 1.85 -6.40 -4.01
CA GLU A 107 2.33 -6.63 -5.37
C GLU A 107 1.44 -7.70 -6.02
N ILE A 108 1.09 -7.48 -7.30
CA ILE A 108 0.31 -8.42 -8.10
C ILE A 108 1.02 -8.63 -9.44
N GLU A 109 1.01 -9.86 -9.93
CA GLU A 109 1.57 -10.20 -11.23
C GLU A 109 0.55 -9.89 -12.32
N SER A 110 0.94 -9.14 -13.34
CA SER A 110 0.10 -8.90 -14.51
C SER A 110 -0.14 -10.21 -15.26
N PRO A 111 -1.29 -10.38 -15.95
CA PRO A 111 -1.49 -11.49 -16.88
C PRO A 111 -0.41 -11.44 -17.97
N SER A 112 0.13 -12.61 -18.31
CA SER A 112 1.13 -12.78 -19.37
C SER A 112 0.53 -12.68 -20.77
#